data_AF-A0A6V8L5S2-F1
#
_entry.id   AF-A0A6V8L5S2-F1
#
_cell.length_a   1.000
_cell.length_b   1.000
_cell.length_c   1.000
_cell.angle_alpha   90.00
_cell.angle_beta   90.00
_cell.angle_gamma   90.00
#
_symmetry.space_group_name_H-M   'P 1'
#
loop_
_entity.id
_entity.type
_entity.pdbx_description
1 polymer ?
#
loop_
_entity_poly.entity_id
_entity_poly.type
_entity_poly.pdbx_seq_one_letter_code
_entity_poly.pdbx_strand_id
1 'polypeptide(L)'
;MLVQQLEHLVREVERPHVNIRILPATTGWHEGVYGPFTVCVMDRLYPPLVLLEHLGGRMVVEDKLAERYSNAFERLSEHALGATASMALITDLAKRLDAGEDPAEHQIEASG
;
A
#
# COMPACT_ATOMS: atom_id res chain seq x y z
N MET A 1 -18.46 -8.90 3.15
CA MET A 1 -17.62 -7.97 3.95
C MET A 1 -16.30 -7.68 3.25
N LEU A 2 -15.41 -8.67 3.02
CA LEU A 2 -14.12 -8.43 2.35
C LEU A 2 -14.25 -8.03 0.88
N VAL A 3 -15.08 -8.72 0.09
CA VAL A 3 -15.36 -8.37 -1.32
C VAL A 3 -15.77 -6.90 -1.45
N GLN A 4 -16.71 -6.46 -0.62
CA GLN A 4 -17.21 -5.08 -0.60
C GLN A 4 -16.10 -4.05 -0.27
N GLN A 5 -15.10 -4.43 0.54
CA GLN A 5 -13.96 -3.56 0.82
C GLN A 5 -13.05 -3.43 -0.41
N LEU A 6 -12.77 -4.54 -1.11
CA LEU A 6 -11.97 -4.50 -2.34
C LEU A 6 -12.68 -3.70 -3.44
N GLU A 7 -13.99 -3.88 -3.61
CA GLU A 7 -14.79 -3.06 -4.52
C GLU A 7 -14.78 -1.58 -4.15
N HIS A 8 -14.76 -1.27 -2.84
CA HIS A 8 -14.63 0.11 -2.39
C HIS A 8 -13.28 0.71 -2.79
N LEU A 9 -12.18 -0.03 -2.64
CA LEU A 9 -10.86 0.41 -3.10
C LEU A 9 -10.84 0.65 -4.62
N VAL A 10 -11.53 -0.18 -5.40
CA VAL A 10 -11.68 0.03 -6.85
C VAL A 10 -12.36 1.35 -7.17
N ARG A 11 -13.43 1.68 -6.44
CA ARG A 11 -14.15 2.96 -6.61
C ARG A 11 -13.31 4.16 -6.17
N GLU A 12 -12.53 4.05 -5.10
CA GLU A 12 -11.73 5.19 -4.59
C GLU A 12 -10.65 5.66 -5.57
N VAL A 13 -10.10 4.75 -6.40
CA VAL A 13 -9.08 5.11 -7.41
C VAL A 13 -9.65 5.92 -8.58
N GLU A 14 -10.98 6.03 -8.70
CA GLU A 14 -11.60 6.97 -9.66
C GLU A 14 -11.29 8.45 -9.30
N ARG A 15 -10.87 8.72 -8.06
CA ARG A 15 -10.50 10.06 -7.61
C ARG A 15 -9.06 10.36 -8.08
N PRO A 16 -8.81 11.52 -8.71
CA PRO A 16 -7.52 11.80 -9.37
C PRO A 16 -6.32 11.94 -8.40
N HIS A 17 -6.57 12.04 -7.10
CA HIS A 17 -5.56 12.16 -6.04
C HIS A 17 -5.39 10.87 -5.22
N VAL A 18 -6.03 9.78 -5.64
CA VAL A 18 -5.94 8.47 -4.98
C VAL A 18 -5.18 7.51 -5.88
N ASN A 19 -4.13 6.89 -5.32
CA ASN A 19 -3.38 5.84 -5.99
C ASN A 19 -3.21 4.67 -5.04
N ILE A 20 -3.60 3.48 -5.48
CA ILE A 20 -3.43 2.26 -4.70
C ILE A 20 -2.44 1.36 -5.42
N ARG A 21 -1.45 0.90 -4.66
CA ARG A 21 -0.40 0.00 -5.15
C ARG A 21 -0.25 -1.18 -4.20
N ILE A 22 0.03 -2.34 -4.77
CA ILE A 22 0.20 -3.59 -4.02
C ILE A 22 1.67 -3.96 -4.01
N LEU A 23 2.18 -4.24 -2.82
CA LEU A 23 3.48 -4.88 -2.68
C LEU A 23 3.30 -6.39 -2.84
N PRO A 24 3.95 -7.04 -3.82
CA PRO A 24 3.87 -8.50 -3.97
C PRO A 24 4.37 -9.23 -2.73
N ALA A 25 3.73 -10.33 -2.36
CA ALA A 25 4.15 -11.17 -1.23
C ALA A 25 5.55 -11.78 -1.41
N THR A 26 6.06 -11.83 -2.64
CA THR A 26 7.43 -12.26 -2.99
C THR A 26 8.49 -11.19 -2.68
N THR A 27 8.07 -9.96 -2.39
CA THR A 27 8.96 -8.88 -1.92
C THR A 27 9.34 -9.20 -0.48
N GLY A 28 10.48 -9.87 -0.27
CA GLY A 28 10.91 -10.39 1.04
C GLY A 28 11.00 -9.35 2.16
N TRP A 29 12.19 -9.08 2.69
CA TRP A 29 12.34 -8.09 3.75
C TRP A 29 12.18 -6.67 3.20
N HIS A 30 11.23 -5.91 3.73
CA HIS A 30 10.91 -4.54 3.33
C HIS A 30 10.42 -3.74 4.54
N GLU A 31 10.44 -2.41 4.48
CA GLU A 31 10.16 -1.54 5.63
C GLU A 31 8.72 -1.59 6.13
N GLY A 32 7.79 -2.04 5.29
CA GLY A 32 6.38 -2.23 5.65
C GLY A 32 6.16 -3.24 6.77
N VAL A 33 7.13 -4.13 7.04
CA VAL A 33 7.06 -5.09 8.16
C VAL A 33 7.08 -4.40 9.52
N TYR A 34 7.57 -3.16 9.61
CA TYR A 34 7.60 -2.38 10.85
C TYR A 34 6.26 -1.70 11.17
N GLY A 35 5.26 -1.83 10.29
CA GLY A 35 3.92 -1.29 10.47
C GLY A 35 3.60 -0.11 9.55
N PRO A 36 2.33 0.33 9.54
CA PRO A 36 1.88 1.42 8.69
C PRO A 36 2.44 2.77 9.15
N PHE A 37 2.66 3.66 8.19
CA PHE A 37 3.03 5.05 8.43
C PHE A 37 2.47 5.93 7.30
N THR A 38 2.24 7.21 7.58
CA THR A 38 1.80 8.18 6.56
C THR A 38 2.86 9.24 6.39
N VAL A 39 3.33 9.43 5.16
CA VAL A 39 4.25 10.52 4.80
C VAL A 39 3.43 11.68 4.25
N CYS A 40 3.52 12.84 4.91
CA CYS A 40 2.93 14.09 4.48
C CYS A 40 4.01 14.93 3.81
N VAL A 41 3.96 15.01 2.48
CA VAL A 41 4.84 15.89 1.70
C VAL A 41 4.12 17.22 1.46
N MET A 42 4.78 18.31 1.82
CA MET A 42 4.30 19.68 1.66
C MET A 42 5.17 20.44 0.64
N ASP A 43 4.76 21.66 0.28
CA ASP A 43 5.57 22.53 -0.57
C ASP A 43 6.98 22.72 0.00
N ARG A 44 7.96 23.04 -0.86
CA ARG A 44 9.41 23.13 -0.55
C ARG A 44 9.79 23.95 0.69
N LEU A 45 8.88 24.78 1.21
CA LEU A 45 9.09 25.60 2.40
C LEU A 45 8.90 24.82 3.71
N TYR A 46 8.35 23.60 3.66
CA TYR A 46 8.05 22.79 4.84
C TYR A 46 8.75 21.42 4.76
N PRO A 47 9.41 20.98 5.84
CA PRO A 47 9.97 19.64 5.89
C PRO A 47 8.85 18.59 5.84
N PRO A 48 9.13 17.38 5.31
CA PRO A 48 8.16 16.29 5.35
C PRO A 48 7.82 15.92 6.80
N LEU A 49 6.56 15.58 7.03
CA LEU A 49 6.08 15.09 8.32
C LEU A 49 5.66 13.64 8.19
N VAL A 50 5.85 12.86 9.24
CA VAL A 50 5.43 11.46 9.27
C VAL A 50 4.48 11.23 10.43
N LEU A 51 3.36 10.59 10.13
CA LEU A 51 2.37 10.17 11.09
C LEU A 51 2.54 8.69 11.40
N LEU A 52 2.77 8.39 12.67
CA LEU A 52 2.77 7.03 13.19
C LEU A 52 1.54 6.85 14.07
N GLU A 53 0.73 5.85 13.74
CA GLU A 53 -0.43 5.48 14.54
C GLU A 53 -0.18 4.13 15.20
N HIS A 54 -0.31 4.09 16.52
CA HIS A 54 -0.16 2.90 17.32
C HIS A 54 -1.25 2.83 18.39
N LEU A 55 -1.38 1.70 19.08
CA LEU A 55 -2.43 1.52 20.09
C LEU A 55 -2.42 2.63 21.17
N GLY A 56 -1.22 3.09 21.55
CA GLY A 56 -1.03 4.20 22.49
C GLY A 56 -1.30 5.61 21.96
N GLY A 57 -1.78 5.77 20.72
CA GLY A 57 -2.10 7.07 20.13
C GLY A 57 -1.28 7.37 18.87
N ARG A 58 -1.06 8.66 18.63
CA ARG A 58 -0.47 9.17 17.38
C ARG A 58 0.79 9.97 17.68
N MET A 59 1.84 9.71 16.91
CA MET A 59 3.11 10.43 16.97
C MET A 59 3.35 11.16 15.65
N VAL A 60 3.76 12.42 15.74
CA VAL A 60 4.24 13.21 14.60
C VAL A 60 5.76 13.22 14.64
N VAL A 61 6.38 12.86 13.53
CA VAL A 61 7.82 12.76 13.35
C VAL A 61 8.26 13.79 12.32
N GLU A 62 9.34 14.52 12.62
CA GLU A 62 9.86 15.63 11.82
C GLU A 62 11.36 15.45 11.53
N ASP A 63 11.92 16.38 10.76
CA ASP A 63 13.36 16.47 10.43
C ASP A 63 13.95 15.18 9.85
N LYS A 64 15.21 14.86 10.21
CA LYS A 64 15.98 13.70 9.72
C LYS A 64 15.27 12.37 9.93
N LEU A 65 14.44 12.27 10.96
CA LEU A 65 13.70 11.03 11.21
C LEU A 65 12.57 10.87 10.19
N ALA A 66 11.91 11.96 9.79
CA ALA A 66 10.91 11.93 8.72
C ALA A 66 11.54 11.54 7.36
N GLU A 67 12.76 12.02 7.06
CA GLU A 67 13.49 11.63 5.84
C GLU A 67 13.68 10.11 5.74
N ARG A 68 13.93 9.42 6.86
CA ARG A 68 14.08 7.95 6.87
C ARG A 68 12.82 7.23 6.39
N TYR A 69 11.64 7.72 6.78
CA TYR A 69 10.36 7.17 6.35
C TYR A 69 10.03 7.56 4.91
N SER A 70 10.39 8.76 4.46
CA SER A 70 10.26 9.15 3.05
C SER A 70 11.07 8.20 2.16
N ASN A 71 12.32 7.90 2.52
CA ASN A 71 13.15 6.95 1.79
C ASN A 71 12.57 5.52 1.83
N ALA A 72 11.95 5.13 2.96
CA ALA A 72 11.25 3.86 3.05
C ALA A 72 10.02 3.80 2.12
N PHE A 73 9.24 4.88 2.06
CA PHE A 73 8.10 5.00 1.16
C PHE A 73 8.53 4.90 -0.31
N GLU A 74 9.64 5.55 -0.69
CA GLU A 74 10.21 5.46 -2.03
C GLU A 74 10.60 4.01 -2.37
N ARG A 75 11.34 3.33 -1.48
CA ARG A 75 11.72 1.92 -1.69
C ARG A 75 10.51 0.99 -1.79
N LEU A 76 9.50 1.16 -0.94
CA LEU A 76 8.25 0.40 -1.03
C LEU A 76 7.55 0.67 -2.37
N SER A 77 7.57 1.92 -2.81
CA SER A 77 7.01 2.33 -4.10
C SER A 77 7.79 1.77 -5.29
N GLU A 78 9.09 1.52 -5.19
CA GLU A 78 9.87 0.89 -6.26
C GLU A 78 9.51 -0.60 -6.42
N HIS A 79 9.27 -1.29 -5.31
CA HIS A 79 8.96 -2.73 -5.32
C HIS A 79 7.48 -3.04 -5.53
N ALA A 80 6.58 -2.09 -5.26
CA ALA A 80 5.15 -2.28 -5.46
C ALA A 80 4.81 -2.40 -6.96
N LEU A 81 3.76 -3.17 -7.28
CA LEU A 81 3.16 -3.18 -8.60
C LEU A 81 2.75 -1.76 -9.02
N GLY A 82 2.77 -1.49 -10.33
CA GLY A 82 2.20 -0.26 -10.87
C GLY A 82 0.71 -0.15 -10.54
N ALA A 83 0.16 1.07 -10.58
CA ALA A 83 -1.25 1.31 -10.21
C ALA A 83 -2.21 0.44 -11.03
N THR A 84 -2.05 0.39 -12.36
CA THR A 84 -2.90 -0.43 -13.24
C THR A 84 -2.85 -1.91 -12.90
N ALA A 85 -1.64 -2.47 -12.69
CA ALA A 85 -1.48 -3.87 -12.34
C ALA A 85 -2.07 -4.18 -10.95
N SER A 86 -1.93 -3.26 -10.00
CA SER A 86 -2.53 -3.36 -8.67
C SER A 86 -4.06 -3.38 -8.76
N MET A 87 -4.65 -2.50 -9.57
CA MET A 87 -6.10 -2.47 -9.75
C MET A 87 -6.66 -3.72 -10.43
N ALA A 88 -5.94 -4.25 -11.42
CA ALA A 88 -6.29 -5.52 -12.04
C ALA A 88 -6.30 -6.65 -10.99
N LEU A 89 -5.28 -6.72 -10.13
CA LEU A 89 -5.18 -7.72 -9.08
C LEU A 89 -6.30 -7.60 -8.02
N ILE A 90 -6.60 -6.38 -7.55
CA ILE A 90 -7.70 -6.15 -6.59
C ILE A 90 -9.05 -6.54 -7.19
N THR A 91 -9.28 -6.17 -8.45
CA THR A 91 -10.54 -6.47 -9.16
C THR A 91 -10.72 -7.97 -9.37
N ASP A 92 -9.66 -8.66 -9.75
CA ASP A 92 -9.66 -10.12 -9.91
C ASP A 92 -9.94 -10.82 -8.57
N LEU A 93 -9.23 -10.41 -7.51
CA LEU A 93 -9.42 -10.97 -6.18
C LEU A 93 -10.85 -10.78 -5.67
N ALA A 94 -11.45 -9.61 -5.89
CA ALA A 94 -12.83 -9.34 -5.51
C ALA A 94 -13.82 -10.30 -6.22
N LYS A 95 -13.63 -10.55 -7.53
CA LYS A 95 -14.47 -11.46 -8.32
C LYS A 95 -14.35 -12.91 -7.85
N ARG A 96 -13.12 -13.38 -7.63
CA ARG A 96 -12.85 -14.76 -7.18
C ARG A 96 -13.49 -15.02 -5.82
N LEU A 97 -13.33 -14.08 -4.89
CA LEU A 97 -13.92 -14.15 -3.56
C LEU A 97 -15.46 -14.10 -3.60
N ASP A 98 -16.05 -13.34 -4.51
CA ASP A 98 -17.52 -13.30 -4.69
C ASP A 98 -18.06 -14.62 -5.30
N ALA A 99 -17.29 -15.24 -6.18
CA ALA A 99 -17.58 -16.56 -6.74
C ALA A 99 -17.37 -17.72 -5.75
N GLY A 100 -16.80 -17.44 -4.56
CA GLY A 100 -16.51 -18.44 -3.53
C GLY A 100 -15.21 -19.23 -3.77
N GLU A 101 -14.33 -18.75 -4.64
CA GLU A 101 -13.01 -19.34 -4.88
C GLU A 101 -12.02 -18.92 -3.78
N ASP A 102 -11.22 -19.88 -3.28
CA ASP A 102 -10.16 -19.57 -2.32
C ASP A 102 -9.01 -18.82 -3.02
N PRO A 103 -8.65 -17.61 -2.57
CA PRO A 103 -7.57 -16.85 -3.17
C PRO A 103 -6.20 -17.53 -3.11
N ALA A 104 -5.99 -18.48 -2.19
CA ALA A 104 -4.72 -19.14 -1.95
C ALA A 104 -4.31 -20.18 -3.03
N GLU A 105 -5.21 -20.60 -3.92
CA GLU A 105 -4.94 -21.72 -4.84
C GLU A 105 -4.02 -21.39 -6.02
N HIS A 106 -3.74 -20.12 -6.31
CA HIS A 106 -3.02 -19.71 -7.54
C HIS A 106 -1.66 -19.02 -7.32
N GLN A 107 -1.11 -19.04 -6.10
CA GLN A 107 0.19 -18.40 -5.82
C GLN A 107 1.40 -19.33 -6.01
N ILE A 108 1.23 -20.42 -6.76
CA ILE A 108 2.31 -21.31 -7.21
C ILE A 108 2.25 -21.33 -8.74
N GLU A 109 2.87 -20.36 -9.42
CA GLU A 109 3.40 -20.44 -10.80
C GLU A 109 3.62 -19.03 -11.36
N ALA A 110 4.69 -18.38 -10.93
CA ALA A 110 5.40 -17.37 -11.72
C ALA A 110 6.85 -17.25 -11.21
N SER A 111 7.55 -18.38 -11.21
CA SER A 111 9.01 -18.41 -11.26
C SER A 111 9.38 -18.72 -12.71
N GLY A 112 9.91 -17.71 -13.40
CA GLY A 112 10.45 -17.79 -14.76
C GLY A 112 11.22 -16.52 -15.07
#